data_AF-A0A9P0AII0-F1
#
_entry.id   AF-A0A9P0AII0-F1
#
_cell.length_a   1.000
_cell.length_b   1.000
_cell.length_c   1.000
_cell.angle_alpha   90.00
_cell.angle_beta   90.00
_cell.angle_gamma   90.00
#
_symmetry.space_group_name_H-M   'P 1'
#
loop_
_entity.id
_entity.type
_entity.pdbx_description
1 polymer ?
#
loop_
_entity_poly.entity_id
_entity_poly.type
_entity_poly.pdbx_seq_one_letter_code
_entity_poly.pdbx_strand_id
1 'polypeptide(L)'
;MQEESSSGEAGFEFIDKSAPGSPGKPSNTPNVSKSPLLSNVPPPSALPSFVPVTPVVSQPQMFHQSSFNPVFPPSKTEGSPVAQEGPNVDEDANSADNFSTNASNLFGWMKDTVSSKGGTLLSKVAEKAKTSVDSVITTLDPQMKEFLSLAPGNELEIVVASDKEVKISPIREAFQNIVGKVNVRGVSSQPEGVASQPVGFEAASKAVCSRIEKIRKEESFHGPVVAIENFIVEVTPGKWFDVGLVMLNELDKGINLETYTEFTPLPLDIVSVAKDDTPQDYEHLSTGFAVTIGSLMANNLQVSPNEWHYVYTGVSRRDMLLNAGKMIAGLYKNTQF
;
A
#
# COMPACT_ATOMS: atom_id res chain seq x y z
N MET A 1 12.66 -42.43 -39.33
CA MET A 1 11.32 -42.38 -39.96
C MET A 1 10.40 -41.68 -38.98
N GLN A 2 9.56 -40.76 -39.47
CA GLN A 2 8.48 -40.07 -38.74
C GLN A 2 8.86 -39.44 -37.39
N GLU A 3 9.11 -38.13 -37.46
CA GLU A 3 8.75 -37.21 -36.39
C GLU A 3 7.25 -36.91 -36.51
N GLU A 4 6.60 -36.52 -35.41
CA GLU A 4 5.36 -35.74 -35.48
C GLU A 4 5.37 -34.72 -34.34
N SER A 5 5.36 -33.43 -34.69
CA SER A 5 5.23 -32.33 -33.74
C SER A 5 4.12 -31.41 -34.22
N SER A 6 3.14 -31.18 -33.35
CA SER A 6 1.95 -30.38 -33.69
C SER A 6 2.10 -28.98 -33.12
N SER A 7 2.12 -27.97 -33.99
CA SER A 7 2.07 -26.56 -33.64
C SER A 7 0.99 -25.88 -34.47
N GLY A 8 -0.02 -25.35 -33.77
CA GLY A 8 -1.17 -24.68 -34.41
C GLY A 8 -1.04 -23.17 -34.33
N GLU A 9 -0.67 -22.54 -35.45
CA GLU A 9 -0.64 -21.09 -35.61
C GLU A 9 -1.80 -20.66 -36.53
N ALA A 10 -2.61 -19.70 -36.09
CA ALA A 10 -3.82 -19.28 -36.79
C ALA A 10 -3.76 -17.78 -37.12
N GLY A 11 -3.27 -17.46 -38.32
CA GLY A 11 -3.26 -16.09 -38.85
C GLY A 11 -4.67 -15.61 -39.23
N PHE A 12 -4.96 -14.33 -38.97
CA PHE A 12 -6.14 -13.64 -39.47
C PHE A 12 -5.81 -12.87 -40.75
N GLU A 13 -6.58 -13.12 -41.82
CA GLU A 13 -6.40 -12.47 -43.13
C GLU A 13 -7.49 -11.42 -43.38
N PHE A 14 -7.09 -10.22 -43.81
CA PHE A 14 -8.01 -9.13 -44.19
C PHE A 14 -8.38 -9.25 -45.68
N ILE A 15 -9.68 -9.17 -45.99
CA ILE A 15 -10.17 -9.10 -47.37
C ILE A 15 -10.88 -7.77 -47.58
N ASP A 16 -10.29 -6.92 -48.42
CA ASP A 16 -10.88 -5.70 -48.95
C ASP A 16 -11.36 -5.95 -50.39
N LYS A 17 -12.46 -5.33 -50.83
CA LYS A 17 -13.00 -5.54 -52.20
C LYS A 17 -13.88 -4.40 -52.70
N SER A 18 -13.53 -3.89 -53.88
CA SER A 18 -14.06 -2.63 -54.43
C SER A 18 -14.53 -2.71 -55.89
N ALA A 19 -15.47 -1.83 -56.25
CA ALA A 19 -15.83 -1.40 -57.62
C ALA A 19 -16.50 -2.47 -58.54
N PRO A 20 -17.04 -2.09 -59.73
CA PRO A 20 -17.28 -0.74 -60.30
C PRO A 20 -18.78 -0.46 -60.60
N GLY A 21 -19.09 0.63 -61.33
CA GLY A 21 -20.47 0.97 -61.75
C GLY A 21 -20.55 1.71 -63.10
N SER A 22 -21.75 2.07 -63.55
CA SER A 22 -22.01 2.92 -64.74
C SER A 22 -23.42 3.56 -64.72
N PRO A 23 -23.69 4.62 -65.51
CA PRO A 23 -24.67 5.66 -65.10
C PRO A 23 -25.94 5.80 -65.96
N GLY A 24 -26.95 6.48 -65.40
CA GLY A 24 -28.14 6.98 -66.10
C GLY A 24 -28.67 8.31 -65.52
N LYS A 25 -29.37 9.11 -66.33
CA LYS A 25 -29.94 10.45 -66.04
C LYS A 25 -31.16 10.70 -66.94
N PRO A 26 -32.07 11.66 -66.66
CA PRO A 26 -32.47 12.22 -65.36
C PRO A 26 -34.03 12.40 -65.25
N SER A 27 -34.46 13.32 -64.37
CA SER A 27 -35.78 14.01 -64.31
C SER A 27 -37.06 13.24 -63.92
N ASN A 28 -37.57 13.54 -62.71
CA ASN A 28 -38.70 14.48 -62.57
C ASN A 28 -38.81 15.06 -61.14
N THR A 29 -39.12 16.35 -61.06
CA THR A 29 -39.59 17.11 -59.88
C THR A 29 -41.14 17.13 -59.86
N PRO A 30 -41.89 17.57 -58.81
CA PRO A 30 -41.52 18.59 -57.81
C PRO A 30 -42.05 18.44 -56.35
N ASN A 31 -41.61 19.37 -55.47
CA ASN A 31 -42.19 19.78 -54.16
C ASN A 31 -42.26 18.68 -53.05
N VAL A 32 -42.24 18.97 -51.73
CA VAL A 32 -42.66 20.15 -50.93
C VAL A 32 -41.66 20.40 -49.76
N SER A 33 -41.74 21.59 -49.13
CA SER A 33 -41.25 21.95 -47.78
C SER A 33 -39.74 21.88 -47.44
N LYS A 34 -39.18 23.02 -47.03
CA LYS A 34 -37.95 23.14 -46.23
C LYS A 34 -38.33 23.33 -44.75
N SER A 35 -37.64 22.67 -43.82
CA SER A 35 -37.64 23.04 -42.39
C SER A 35 -36.33 22.59 -41.69
N PRO A 36 -35.35 23.48 -41.49
CA PRO A 36 -34.11 23.13 -40.80
C PRO A 36 -34.29 23.22 -39.27
N LEU A 37 -34.42 22.08 -38.60
CA LEU A 37 -34.51 21.99 -37.13
C LEU A 37 -33.15 22.15 -36.41
N LEU A 38 -32.26 23.01 -36.90
CA LEU A 38 -30.96 23.30 -36.30
C LEU A 38 -30.54 24.77 -36.50
N SER A 39 -30.94 25.65 -35.58
CA SER A 39 -30.19 26.82 -35.07
C SER A 39 -31.12 27.81 -34.36
N ASN A 40 -30.96 27.96 -33.05
CA ASN A 40 -31.28 29.18 -32.28
C ASN A 40 -30.89 28.98 -30.80
N VAL A 41 -29.59 29.04 -30.53
CA VAL A 41 -29.05 29.28 -29.19
C VAL A 41 -28.13 30.50 -29.32
N PRO A 42 -28.41 31.63 -28.64
CA PRO A 42 -27.55 32.80 -28.72
C PRO A 42 -26.21 32.52 -28.01
N PRO A 43 -25.08 33.10 -28.49
CA PRO A 43 -23.80 32.96 -27.81
C PRO A 43 -23.81 33.64 -26.43
N PRO A 44 -23.04 33.13 -25.45
CA PRO A 44 -22.93 33.77 -24.14
C PRO A 44 -22.27 35.15 -24.26
N SER A 45 -22.73 36.10 -23.44
CA SER A 45 -22.17 37.46 -23.41
C SER A 45 -20.74 37.47 -22.86
N ALA A 46 -19.89 38.33 -23.44
CA ALA A 46 -18.49 38.44 -23.03
C ALA A 46 -18.33 39.02 -21.62
N LEU A 47 -17.32 38.53 -20.90
CA LEU A 47 -16.89 39.05 -19.60
C LEU A 47 -16.19 40.41 -19.75
N PRO A 48 -16.19 41.28 -18.72
CA PRO A 48 -15.56 42.58 -18.77
C PRO A 48 -14.03 42.48 -18.97
N SER A 49 -13.51 43.27 -19.92
CA SER A 49 -12.07 43.34 -20.20
C SER A 49 -11.38 44.30 -19.23
N PHE A 50 -10.47 43.77 -18.40
CA PHE A 50 -9.59 44.57 -17.57
C PHE A 50 -8.27 44.80 -18.29
N VAL A 51 -7.87 46.07 -18.46
CA VAL A 51 -6.66 46.47 -19.19
C VAL A 51 -5.56 46.85 -18.19
N PRO A 52 -4.45 46.10 -18.09
CA PRO A 52 -3.29 46.51 -17.31
C PRO A 52 -2.50 47.57 -18.08
N VAL A 53 -2.20 48.71 -17.44
CA VAL A 53 -1.29 49.71 -18.00
C VAL A 53 0.15 49.32 -17.67
N THR A 54 0.99 49.14 -18.68
CA THR A 54 2.42 48.81 -18.50
C THR A 54 3.30 50.06 -18.50
N PRO A 55 4.27 50.17 -17.57
CA PRO A 55 5.50 50.91 -17.78
C PRO A 55 6.55 50.00 -18.45
N VAL A 56 7.28 50.51 -19.45
CA VAL A 56 8.32 49.75 -20.16
C VAL A 56 9.67 49.91 -19.47
N VAL A 57 10.29 48.80 -19.05
CA VAL A 57 11.72 48.66 -18.75
C VAL A 57 12.20 47.33 -19.34
N SER A 58 13.46 47.26 -19.80
CA SER A 58 13.94 46.22 -20.73
C SER A 58 14.99 45.27 -20.14
N GLN A 59 15.15 44.10 -20.78
CA GLN A 59 16.18 43.07 -20.57
C GLN A 59 15.98 42.14 -19.34
N PRO A 60 16.62 40.95 -19.28
CA PRO A 60 16.36 39.82 -20.18
C PRO A 60 15.97 38.51 -19.43
N GLN A 61 15.70 37.44 -20.18
CA GLN A 61 15.06 36.20 -19.69
C GLN A 61 15.87 35.36 -18.69
N MET A 62 15.18 34.74 -17.71
CA MET A 62 15.22 33.27 -17.46
C MET A 62 14.16 32.81 -16.43
N PHE A 63 13.83 31.51 -16.47
CA PHE A 63 12.92 30.75 -15.59
C PHE A 63 11.42 31.13 -15.57
N HIS A 64 10.56 30.15 -15.85
CA HIS A 64 9.13 30.19 -15.55
C HIS A 64 8.88 29.57 -14.17
N GLN A 65 8.20 30.30 -13.27
CA GLN A 65 7.57 29.72 -12.08
C GLN A 65 6.04 29.84 -12.20
N SER A 66 5.36 28.70 -12.33
CA SER A 66 3.90 28.64 -12.20
C SER A 66 3.52 28.83 -10.73
N SER A 67 2.96 29.99 -10.38
CA SER A 67 2.60 30.33 -8.99
C SER A 67 1.08 30.49 -8.85
N PHE A 68 0.48 29.61 -8.05
CA PHE A 68 -0.88 29.76 -7.52
C PHE A 68 -0.77 30.22 -6.06
N ASN A 69 -1.34 31.39 -5.73
CA ASN A 69 -1.24 32.00 -4.40
C ASN A 69 -2.63 32.20 -3.77
N PRO A 70 -3.04 31.39 -2.77
CA PRO A 70 -4.06 31.77 -1.80
C PRO A 70 -3.44 32.68 -0.72
N VAL A 71 -4.16 33.71 -0.28
CA VAL A 71 -3.64 34.74 0.65
C VAL A 71 -4.16 34.53 2.07
N PHE A 72 -3.26 34.43 3.05
CA PHE A 72 -3.55 34.57 4.48
C PHE A 72 -2.47 35.41 5.20
N PRO A 73 -2.81 36.17 6.27
CA PRO A 73 -1.92 37.16 6.89
C PRO A 73 -1.00 36.58 7.99
N PRO A 74 0.17 37.20 8.28
CA PRO A 74 1.19 36.65 9.17
C PRO A 74 1.19 37.22 10.60
N SER A 75 1.68 36.43 11.57
CA SER A 75 2.09 36.93 12.89
C SER A 75 3.22 36.12 13.56
N LYS A 76 4.43 36.72 13.58
CA LYS A 76 5.49 36.73 14.62
C LYS A 76 5.72 35.44 15.46
N THR A 77 6.83 34.70 15.38
CA THR A 77 8.30 35.00 15.53
C THR A 77 8.79 35.01 17.00
N GLU A 78 10.05 34.57 17.20
CA GLU A 78 10.85 34.51 18.46
C GLU A 78 10.59 33.29 19.38
N GLY A 79 11.60 32.55 19.89
CA GLY A 79 13.07 32.58 19.64
C GLY A 79 13.83 31.45 20.37
N SER A 80 15.08 31.16 19.98
CA SER A 80 15.97 30.13 20.56
C SER A 80 17.07 30.73 21.47
N PRO A 81 17.73 29.91 22.32
CA PRO A 81 19.20 29.83 22.20
C PRO A 81 19.88 28.47 22.55
N VAL A 82 20.68 27.97 21.60
CA VAL A 82 22.10 27.52 21.69
C VAL A 82 22.66 26.79 22.96
N ALA A 83 22.94 25.49 22.77
CA ALA A 83 24.15 24.68 23.09
C ALA A 83 24.88 24.64 24.45
N GLN A 84 25.37 23.43 24.81
CA GLN A 84 26.72 23.17 25.33
C GLN A 84 27.17 21.69 25.10
N GLU A 85 28.45 21.34 25.37
CA GLU A 85 29.17 20.17 24.80
C GLU A 85 29.62 19.09 25.80
N GLY A 86 29.69 17.82 25.33
CA GLY A 86 30.71 16.81 25.66
C GLY A 86 30.72 16.12 27.05
N PRO A 87 31.60 15.12 27.28
CA PRO A 87 32.61 14.53 26.38
C PRO A 87 32.44 13.00 26.09
N ASN A 88 33.28 12.46 25.20
CA ASN A 88 33.44 11.01 24.92
C ASN A 88 34.26 10.26 25.99
N VAL A 89 34.14 8.93 26.01
CA VAL A 89 35.18 7.97 26.43
C VAL A 89 35.11 6.72 25.55
N ASP A 90 36.29 6.19 25.19
CA ASP A 90 36.55 5.11 24.23
C ASP A 90 37.57 4.12 24.86
N GLU A 91 37.85 2.88 24.41
CA GLU A 91 37.45 2.16 23.18
C GLU A 91 36.53 0.94 23.53
N ASP A 92 36.65 -0.36 23.21
CA ASP A 92 37.61 -1.27 22.53
C ASP A 92 36.79 -2.48 21.94
N ALA A 93 37.39 -3.34 21.10
CA ALA A 93 36.72 -4.42 20.36
C ALA A 93 37.30 -5.83 20.58
N ASN A 94 36.60 -6.89 20.13
CA ASN A 94 37.26 -8.11 19.65
C ASN A 94 36.42 -9.01 18.72
N SER A 95 36.80 -9.01 17.43
CA SER A 95 37.09 -10.21 16.61
C SER A 95 36.07 -11.37 16.50
N ALA A 96 35.25 -11.28 15.45
CA ALA A 96 35.04 -12.28 14.39
C ALA A 96 34.96 -13.81 14.68
N ASP A 97 33.95 -14.45 14.07
CA ASP A 97 34.23 -15.51 13.08
C ASP A 97 33.16 -15.49 11.95
N ASN A 98 33.39 -16.30 10.91
CA ASN A 98 32.71 -16.30 9.63
C ASN A 98 31.50 -17.25 9.61
N PHE A 99 30.39 -16.83 9.00
CA PHE A 99 29.64 -17.75 8.14
C PHE A 99 28.92 -17.05 6.99
N SER A 100 29.36 -17.32 5.76
CA SER A 100 28.58 -17.04 4.56
C SER A 100 27.67 -18.25 4.29
N THR A 101 26.35 -18.06 4.25
CA THR A 101 25.41 -18.72 3.32
C THR A 101 23.94 -18.34 3.59
N ASN A 102 23.11 -18.44 2.54
CA ASN A 102 21.67 -18.71 2.61
C ASN A 102 20.76 -17.72 3.37
N ALA A 103 20.63 -16.50 2.84
CA ALA A 103 19.47 -15.62 3.09
C ALA A 103 18.15 -16.12 2.41
N SER A 104 17.97 -17.45 2.34
CA SER A 104 16.95 -18.14 1.54
C SER A 104 16.04 -19.06 2.37
N ASN A 105 16.28 -19.17 3.69
CA ASN A 105 15.64 -20.17 4.55
C ASN A 105 14.34 -19.71 5.26
N LEU A 106 13.92 -18.45 5.13
CA LEU A 106 12.73 -17.92 5.83
C LEU A 106 11.41 -18.12 5.09
N PHE A 107 11.43 -18.46 3.79
CA PHE A 107 10.23 -18.60 2.95
C PHE A 107 9.50 -19.95 3.07
N GLY A 108 9.93 -20.85 3.96
CA GLY A 108 9.36 -22.21 4.07
C GLY A 108 7.88 -22.21 4.45
N TRP A 109 7.47 -21.38 5.42
CA TRP A 109 6.15 -21.44 6.04
C TRP A 109 5.00 -20.92 5.17
N MET A 110 5.28 -20.13 4.13
CA MET A 110 4.25 -19.59 3.22
C MET A 110 4.08 -20.40 1.92
N LYS A 111 4.92 -21.41 1.67
CA LYS A 111 4.85 -22.25 0.46
C LYS A 111 3.88 -23.43 0.57
N ASP A 112 3.74 -24.01 1.76
CA ASP A 112 2.98 -25.26 1.96
C ASP A 112 1.44 -25.07 1.88
N THR A 113 0.95 -23.85 2.10
CA THR A 113 -0.49 -23.52 2.05
C THR A 113 -1.04 -23.32 0.63
N VAL A 114 -0.17 -23.16 -0.38
CA VAL A 114 -0.57 -22.92 -1.79
C VAL A 114 -0.25 -24.11 -2.70
N SER A 115 0.70 -24.96 -2.32
CA SER A 115 1.13 -26.13 -3.12
C SER A 115 0.17 -27.34 -3.03
N SER A 116 -0.95 -27.24 -2.31
CA SER A 116 -1.71 -28.37 -1.76
C SER A 116 -3.15 -28.53 -2.28
N LYS A 117 -3.40 -28.26 -3.57
CA LYS A 117 -4.67 -28.59 -4.27
C LYS A 117 -4.46 -29.41 -5.55
N GLY A 118 -4.24 -30.71 -5.39
CA GLY A 118 -4.20 -31.66 -6.52
C GLY A 118 -3.55 -33.01 -6.21
N GLY A 119 -4.13 -33.83 -5.32
CA GLY A 119 -3.55 -35.14 -4.99
C GLY A 119 -4.34 -35.95 -3.96
N THR A 120 -5.08 -36.94 -4.46
CA THR A 120 -5.81 -37.97 -3.68
C THR A 120 -4.93 -38.71 -2.65
N LEU A 121 -5.44 -38.82 -1.41
CA LEU A 121 -5.34 -39.92 -0.41
C LEU A 121 -4.11 -40.88 -0.49
N LEU A 122 -3.44 -41.22 0.61
CA LEU A 122 -3.97 -42.17 1.61
C LEU A 122 -3.14 -42.24 2.92
N SER A 123 -3.81 -42.74 3.95
CA SER A 123 -3.37 -43.02 5.32
C SER A 123 -2.01 -43.73 5.54
N LYS A 124 -1.32 -43.33 6.62
CA LYS A 124 -0.73 -44.30 7.58
C LYS A 124 -0.76 -43.74 9.01
N VAL A 125 -1.05 -44.61 9.98
CA VAL A 125 -1.17 -44.28 11.42
C VAL A 125 -0.10 -45.01 12.22
N ALA A 126 0.55 -44.30 13.14
CA ALA A 126 1.23 -44.82 14.33
C ALA A 126 1.30 -43.66 15.34
N GLU A 127 0.32 -43.49 16.22
CA GLU A 127 0.28 -44.09 17.57
C GLU A 127 1.46 -43.71 18.49
N LYS A 128 1.14 -42.84 19.47
CA LYS A 128 1.83 -42.62 20.77
C LYS A 128 3.18 -41.85 20.70
N ALA A 129 3.58 -41.10 21.73
CA ALA A 129 3.07 -41.09 23.12
C ALA A 129 2.96 -39.68 23.76
N LYS A 130 1.88 -39.51 24.54
CA LYS A 130 1.84 -38.90 25.88
C LYS A 130 2.72 -37.65 26.12
N THR A 131 2.21 -36.47 25.78
CA THR A 131 2.31 -35.32 26.69
C THR A 131 1.26 -35.49 27.80
N SER A 132 1.64 -35.30 29.07
CA SER A 132 0.68 -35.34 30.18
C SER A 132 -0.12 -34.04 30.21
N VAL A 133 -1.45 -34.16 30.32
CA VAL A 133 -2.31 -33.00 30.50
C VAL A 133 -2.41 -32.72 31.99
N ASP A 134 -1.67 -31.72 32.48
CA ASP A 134 -1.95 -31.11 33.79
C ASP A 134 -3.18 -30.20 33.67
N SER A 135 -4.29 -30.82 33.27
CA SER A 135 -5.61 -30.23 33.36
C SER A 135 -5.94 -30.13 34.84
N VAL A 136 -5.84 -28.93 35.39
CA VAL A 136 -6.41 -28.62 36.69
C VAL A 136 -7.93 -28.68 36.53
N ILE A 137 -8.50 -29.87 36.75
CA ILE A 137 -9.93 -30.14 36.72
C ILE A 137 -10.57 -29.47 37.94
N THR A 138 -10.71 -28.15 37.85
CA THR A 138 -11.89 -27.47 38.36
C THR A 138 -13.05 -27.84 37.44
N THR A 139 -14.26 -27.96 37.98
CA THR A 139 -15.46 -28.33 37.22
C THR A 139 -16.00 -27.15 36.42
N LEU A 140 -15.21 -26.67 35.45
CA LEU A 140 -15.61 -25.63 34.53
C LEU A 140 -16.64 -26.18 33.54
N ASP A 141 -17.89 -25.81 33.79
CA ASP A 141 -18.97 -25.89 32.81
C ASP A 141 -18.50 -25.27 31.47
N PRO A 142 -18.78 -25.87 30.31
CA PRO A 142 -18.54 -25.24 29.01
C PRO A 142 -19.05 -23.79 28.90
N GLN A 143 -20.14 -23.44 29.58
CA GLN A 143 -20.68 -22.08 29.66
C GLN A 143 -19.80 -21.08 30.43
N MET A 144 -18.84 -21.55 31.25
CA MET A 144 -17.90 -20.68 31.97
C MET A 144 -16.65 -20.29 31.16
N LYS A 145 -16.45 -20.82 29.95
CA LYS A 145 -15.32 -20.40 29.09
C LYS A 145 -15.31 -18.90 28.81
N GLU A 146 -16.48 -18.33 28.52
CA GLU A 146 -16.64 -16.88 28.29
C GLU A 146 -16.36 -16.06 29.56
N PHE A 147 -16.68 -16.60 30.74
CA PHE A 147 -16.37 -15.93 32.01
C PHE A 147 -14.87 -15.92 32.34
N LEU A 148 -14.11 -16.91 31.85
CA LEU A 148 -12.65 -16.91 31.98
C LEU A 148 -11.98 -15.93 31.02
N SER A 149 -12.43 -15.80 29.77
CA SER A 149 -11.90 -14.77 28.85
C SER A 149 -12.30 -13.34 29.24
N LEU A 150 -13.33 -13.17 30.08
CA LEU A 150 -13.70 -11.87 30.66
C LEU A 150 -12.83 -11.45 31.86
N ALA A 151 -12.00 -12.34 32.42
CA ALA A 151 -11.12 -12.01 33.54
C ALA A 151 -10.09 -10.93 33.17
N PRO A 152 -9.80 -9.94 34.06
CA PRO A 152 -8.72 -8.98 33.83
C PRO A 152 -7.37 -9.70 33.67
N GLY A 153 -6.78 -9.59 32.48
CA GLY A 153 -5.56 -10.31 32.07
C GLY A 153 -5.75 -11.33 30.93
N ASN A 154 -6.99 -11.75 30.64
CA ASN A 154 -7.31 -12.68 29.53
C ASN A 154 -7.87 -11.97 28.28
N GLU A 155 -7.67 -10.66 28.18
CA GLU A 155 -8.03 -9.84 27.03
C GLU A 155 -7.03 -10.05 25.89
N LEU A 156 -7.51 -10.26 24.66
CA LEU A 156 -6.65 -10.57 23.52
C LEU A 156 -5.70 -9.40 23.25
N GLU A 157 -4.39 -9.63 23.42
CA GLU A 157 -3.35 -8.70 23.06
C GLU A 157 -3.03 -8.79 21.57
N ILE A 158 -2.98 -7.63 20.89
CA ILE A 158 -2.58 -7.48 19.50
C ILE A 158 -1.46 -6.44 19.44
N VAL A 159 -0.32 -6.82 18.85
CA VAL A 159 0.83 -5.92 18.69
C VAL A 159 0.84 -5.37 17.27
N VAL A 160 0.79 -4.04 17.13
CA VAL A 160 1.04 -3.36 15.86
C VAL A 160 2.54 -3.11 15.72
N ALA A 161 3.14 -3.56 14.61
CA ALA A 161 4.57 -3.41 14.31
C ALA A 161 4.93 -1.99 13.81
N SER A 162 4.47 -0.99 14.55
CA SER A 162 4.82 0.42 14.44
C SER A 162 4.48 1.15 15.75
N ASP A 163 5.30 2.13 16.12
CA ASP A 163 5.10 3.06 17.23
C ASP A 163 4.22 4.28 16.86
N LYS A 164 3.79 4.41 15.60
CA LYS A 164 3.08 5.60 15.11
C LYS A 164 1.56 5.44 15.25
N GLU A 165 0.92 6.27 16.07
CA GLU A 165 -0.54 6.22 16.29
C GLU A 165 -1.39 6.43 15.01
N VAL A 166 -0.85 7.01 13.94
CA VAL A 166 -1.51 7.02 12.62
C VAL A 166 -1.66 5.62 11.99
N LYS A 167 -0.80 4.67 12.36
CA LYS A 167 -0.92 3.23 12.05
C LYS A 167 -1.67 2.47 13.16
N ILE A 168 -1.43 2.77 14.44
CA ILE A 168 -2.00 2.00 15.57
C ILE A 168 -3.50 2.31 15.78
N SER A 169 -3.92 3.58 15.81
CA SER A 169 -5.30 3.96 16.11
C SER A 169 -6.38 3.38 15.17
N PRO A 170 -6.22 3.31 13.83
CA PRO A 170 -7.23 2.66 12.98
C PRO A 170 -7.31 1.15 13.20
N ILE A 171 -6.19 0.46 13.50
CA ILE A 171 -6.19 -0.98 13.82
C ILE A 171 -6.86 -1.23 15.18
N ARG A 172 -6.52 -0.43 16.19
CA ARG A 172 -7.15 -0.48 17.53
C ARG A 172 -8.67 -0.37 17.42
N GLU A 173 -9.15 0.64 16.71
CA GLU A 173 -10.58 0.84 16.46
C GLU A 173 -11.22 -0.31 15.66
N ALA A 174 -10.56 -0.80 14.61
CA ALA A 174 -11.08 -1.89 13.79
C ALA A 174 -11.29 -3.18 14.60
N PHE A 175 -10.30 -3.60 15.37
CA PHE A 175 -10.39 -4.80 16.19
C PHE A 175 -11.34 -4.61 17.39
N GLN A 176 -11.37 -3.44 18.03
CA GLN A 176 -12.29 -3.17 19.13
C GLN A 176 -13.77 -3.18 18.67
N ASN A 177 -14.05 -2.69 17.47
CA ASN A 177 -15.41 -2.72 16.90
C ASN A 177 -15.85 -4.12 16.41
N ILE A 178 -14.93 -4.98 15.97
CA ILE A 178 -15.26 -6.26 15.32
C ILE A 178 -15.04 -7.48 16.23
N VAL A 179 -13.88 -7.56 16.89
CA VAL A 179 -13.53 -8.67 17.80
C VAL A 179 -14.07 -8.39 19.20
N GLY A 180 -14.11 -7.13 19.62
CA GLY A 180 -14.70 -6.69 20.90
C GLY A 180 -13.63 -6.25 21.90
N LYS A 181 -13.62 -6.83 23.10
CA LYS A 181 -12.66 -6.49 24.15
C LYS A 181 -11.25 -7.01 23.78
N VAL A 182 -10.38 -6.10 23.35
CA VAL A 182 -9.00 -6.37 22.89
C VAL A 182 -8.04 -5.23 23.30
N ASN A 183 -6.81 -5.60 23.66
CA ASN A 183 -5.73 -4.69 23.98
C ASN A 183 -4.82 -4.52 22.74
N VAL A 184 -4.76 -3.31 22.17
CA VAL A 184 -3.96 -3.03 20.97
C VAL A 184 -2.89 -1.97 21.26
N ARG A 185 -1.63 -2.43 21.31
CA ARG A 185 -0.44 -1.58 21.50
C ARG A 185 0.41 -1.53 20.24
N GLY A 186 1.17 -0.44 20.09
CA GLY A 186 2.23 -0.35 19.10
C GLY A 186 3.59 -0.71 19.71
N VAL A 187 4.45 -1.32 18.89
CA VAL A 187 5.87 -1.53 19.19
C VAL A 187 6.68 -0.98 18.03
N SER A 188 7.78 -0.28 18.31
CA SER A 188 8.64 0.26 17.27
C SER A 188 9.27 -0.88 16.47
N SER A 189 9.07 -0.87 15.16
CA SER A 189 9.68 -1.81 14.23
C SER A 189 9.86 -1.09 12.90
N GLN A 190 10.90 -1.46 12.15
CA GLN A 190 11.19 -0.97 10.81
C GLN A 190 11.72 -2.15 9.97
N PRO A 191 11.44 -2.19 8.66
CA PRO A 191 11.92 -3.25 7.78
C PRO A 191 13.44 -3.12 7.58
N GLU A 192 14.10 -4.26 7.45
CA GLU A 192 15.54 -4.36 7.20
C GLU A 192 15.78 -4.88 5.77
N GLY A 193 16.68 -4.23 5.03
CA GLY A 193 17.00 -4.60 3.65
C GLY A 193 15.87 -4.33 2.63
N VAL A 194 15.07 -3.29 2.83
CA VAL A 194 14.01 -2.84 1.89
C VAL A 194 14.09 -1.32 1.72
N ALA A 195 13.86 -0.85 0.49
CA ALA A 195 13.90 0.55 0.13
C ALA A 195 12.95 1.41 0.97
N SER A 196 13.35 2.67 1.21
CA SER A 196 12.56 3.66 1.96
C SER A 196 11.20 3.94 1.32
N GLN A 197 11.10 3.76 0.00
CA GLN A 197 9.85 3.62 -0.75
C GLN A 197 9.82 2.26 -1.44
N PRO A 198 9.16 1.24 -0.85
CA PRO A 198 9.00 -0.07 -1.49
C PRO A 198 8.24 0.06 -2.82
N VAL A 199 8.68 -0.71 -3.82
CA VAL A 199 8.07 -0.79 -5.16
C VAL A 199 7.66 -2.23 -5.45
N GLY A 200 6.39 -2.42 -5.79
CA GLY A 200 5.78 -3.71 -6.05
C GLY A 200 5.41 -4.51 -4.78
N PHE A 201 4.53 -5.49 -4.96
CA PHE A 201 4.00 -6.32 -3.87
C PHE A 201 5.10 -7.09 -3.13
N GLU A 202 6.12 -7.60 -3.82
CA GLU A 202 7.20 -8.40 -3.21
C GLU A 202 8.02 -7.59 -2.19
N ALA A 203 8.36 -6.33 -2.50
CA ALA A 203 9.06 -5.44 -1.59
C ALA A 203 8.19 -5.10 -0.36
N ALA A 204 6.89 -4.90 -0.56
CA ALA A 204 5.93 -4.67 0.52
C ALA A 204 5.82 -5.89 1.45
N SER A 205 5.67 -7.09 0.88
CA SER A 205 5.61 -8.36 1.63
C SER A 205 6.89 -8.61 2.41
N LYS A 206 8.06 -8.38 1.80
CA LYS A 206 9.36 -8.45 2.49
C LYS A 206 9.42 -7.48 3.68
N ALA A 207 8.94 -6.25 3.51
CA ALA A 207 8.92 -5.26 4.58
C ALA A 207 8.00 -5.65 5.75
N VAL A 208 6.77 -6.11 5.50
CA VAL A 208 5.87 -6.53 6.58
C VAL A 208 6.34 -7.81 7.27
N CYS A 209 6.91 -8.77 6.54
CA CYS A 209 7.54 -9.96 7.16
C CYS A 209 8.71 -9.57 8.06
N SER A 210 9.65 -8.75 7.57
CA SER A 210 10.77 -8.24 8.38
C SER A 210 10.29 -7.48 9.63
N ARG A 211 9.24 -6.65 9.51
CA ARG A 211 8.62 -5.99 10.66
C ARG A 211 8.08 -6.97 11.70
N ILE A 212 7.43 -8.06 11.27
CA ILE A 212 6.86 -9.10 12.16
C ILE A 212 8.00 -9.90 12.81
N GLU A 213 8.96 -10.40 12.03
CA GLU A 213 10.12 -11.15 12.50
C GLU A 213 10.90 -10.40 13.58
N LYS A 214 11.05 -9.07 13.42
CA LYS A 214 11.64 -8.19 14.41
C LYS A 214 10.86 -8.19 15.74
N ILE A 215 9.53 -8.05 15.69
CA ILE A 215 8.68 -8.15 16.89
C ILE A 215 8.81 -9.53 17.56
N ARG A 216 8.84 -10.63 16.78
CA ARG A 216 9.03 -11.99 17.35
C ARG A 216 10.37 -12.11 18.09
N LYS A 217 11.44 -11.56 17.51
CA LYS A 217 12.81 -11.62 18.03
C LYS A 217 13.02 -10.74 19.27
N GLU A 218 12.46 -9.53 19.29
CA GLU A 218 12.73 -8.52 20.32
C GLU A 218 11.77 -8.62 21.52
N GLU A 219 10.48 -8.91 21.29
CA GLU A 219 9.47 -9.00 22.35
C GLU A 219 9.27 -10.43 22.88
N SER A 220 9.80 -11.45 22.19
CA SER A 220 9.43 -12.87 22.39
C SER A 220 7.91 -13.11 22.34
N PHE A 221 7.17 -12.27 21.61
CA PHE A 221 5.71 -12.29 21.55
C PHE A 221 5.20 -13.24 20.46
N HIS A 222 4.26 -14.12 20.81
CA HIS A 222 3.75 -15.18 19.93
C HIS A 222 2.34 -14.97 19.36
N GLY A 223 1.54 -14.08 19.98
CA GLY A 223 0.17 -13.78 19.58
C GLY A 223 0.02 -13.01 18.25
N PRO A 224 -1.16 -12.43 17.96
CA PRO A 224 -1.40 -11.72 16.70
C PRO A 224 -0.57 -10.43 16.60
N VAL A 225 0.30 -10.36 15.59
CA VAL A 225 1.07 -9.17 15.21
C VAL A 225 0.50 -8.62 13.91
N VAL A 226 0.20 -7.32 13.88
CA VAL A 226 -0.26 -6.60 12.67
C VAL A 226 0.88 -5.71 12.17
N ALA A 227 1.37 -5.97 10.96
CA ALA A 227 2.30 -5.10 10.25
C ALA A 227 1.59 -4.36 9.12
N ILE A 228 2.04 -3.12 8.86
CA ILE A 228 1.50 -2.24 7.82
C ILE A 228 2.69 -1.67 7.06
N GLU A 229 2.70 -1.76 5.73
CA GLU A 229 3.63 -0.99 4.91
C GLU A 229 2.96 -0.33 3.69
N ASN A 230 3.37 0.89 3.39
CA ASN A 230 3.00 1.58 2.15
C ASN A 230 4.02 1.27 1.06
N PHE A 231 3.53 0.93 -0.13
CA PHE A 231 4.33 0.67 -1.32
C PHE A 231 3.65 1.30 -2.54
N ILE A 232 4.39 1.40 -3.65
CA ILE A 232 3.83 1.80 -4.93
C ILE A 232 3.88 0.70 -5.97
N VAL A 233 2.91 0.69 -6.88
CA VAL A 233 2.82 -0.32 -7.94
C VAL A 233 2.29 0.26 -9.25
N GLU A 234 2.90 -0.14 -10.36
CA GLU A 234 2.38 0.09 -11.71
C GLU A 234 1.38 -1.03 -12.05
N VAL A 235 0.10 -0.68 -12.23
CA VAL A 235 -0.96 -1.67 -12.53
C VAL A 235 -1.17 -1.83 -14.03
N THR A 236 -0.92 -0.76 -14.80
CA THR A 236 -0.82 -0.76 -16.27
C THR A 236 0.22 0.29 -16.67
N PRO A 237 0.88 0.20 -17.84
CA PRO A 237 1.92 1.15 -18.25
C PRO A 237 1.52 2.63 -18.06
N GLY A 238 2.35 3.37 -17.32
CA GLY A 238 2.15 4.78 -16.95
C GLY A 238 1.16 5.03 -15.82
N LYS A 239 0.52 4.00 -15.23
CA LYS A 239 -0.48 4.14 -14.14
C LYS A 239 0.01 3.52 -12.84
N TRP A 240 0.50 4.40 -11.97
CA TRP A 240 1.04 4.08 -10.67
C TRP A 240 0.03 4.36 -9.56
N PHE A 241 0.13 3.62 -8.46
CA PHE A 241 -0.75 3.75 -7.30
C PHE A 241 0.05 3.60 -5.99
N ASP A 242 -0.29 4.37 -4.96
CA ASP A 242 0.09 4.09 -3.56
C ASP A 242 -0.93 3.15 -2.93
N VAL A 243 -0.42 2.16 -2.20
CA VAL A 243 -1.18 1.07 -1.58
C VAL A 243 -0.57 0.74 -0.23
N GLY A 244 -1.40 0.59 0.81
CA GLY A 244 -1.00 0.01 2.09
C GLY A 244 -1.26 -1.48 2.14
N LEU A 245 -0.22 -2.31 2.24
CA LEU A 245 -0.33 -3.71 2.65
C LEU A 245 -0.52 -3.77 4.17
N VAL A 246 -1.56 -4.47 4.62
CA VAL A 246 -1.81 -4.79 6.04
C VAL A 246 -1.80 -6.30 6.20
N MET A 247 -0.87 -6.82 7.02
CA MET A 247 -0.71 -8.25 7.28
C MET A 247 -0.88 -8.53 8.78
N LEU A 248 -1.64 -9.57 9.12
CA LEU A 248 -1.69 -10.16 10.46
C LEU A 248 -1.04 -11.55 10.45
N ASN A 249 -0.20 -11.81 11.44
CA ASN A 249 0.41 -13.11 11.70
C ASN A 249 0.21 -13.52 13.17
N GLU A 250 -0.24 -14.75 13.43
CA GLU A 250 -0.30 -15.37 14.76
C GLU A 250 0.34 -16.76 14.69
N LEU A 251 1.54 -16.91 15.27
CA LEU A 251 2.36 -18.12 15.10
C LEU A 251 1.71 -19.35 15.76
N ASP A 252 1.21 -19.21 16.98
CA ASP A 252 0.68 -20.32 17.78
C ASP A 252 -0.57 -20.99 17.15
N LYS A 253 -1.23 -20.31 16.21
CA LYS A 253 -2.38 -20.82 15.46
C LYS A 253 -2.11 -21.01 13.96
N GLY A 254 -0.89 -20.70 13.49
CA GLY A 254 -0.52 -20.74 12.08
C GLY A 254 -1.32 -19.77 11.19
N ILE A 255 -1.89 -18.71 11.76
CA ILE A 255 -2.75 -17.76 11.02
C ILE A 255 -1.86 -16.74 10.32
N ASN A 256 -2.04 -16.61 9.01
CA ASN A 256 -1.46 -15.54 8.22
C ASN A 256 -2.55 -14.95 7.31
N LEU A 257 -2.79 -13.65 7.44
CA LEU A 257 -3.85 -12.92 6.73
C LEU A 257 -3.26 -11.65 6.13
N GLU A 258 -3.59 -11.35 4.88
CA GLU A 258 -3.19 -10.10 4.22
C GLU A 258 -4.40 -9.39 3.59
N THR A 259 -4.29 -8.07 3.50
CA THR A 259 -5.21 -7.24 2.73
C THR A 259 -4.55 -5.94 2.32
N TYR A 260 -5.20 -5.20 1.43
CA TYR A 260 -4.69 -3.97 0.83
C TYR A 260 -5.68 -2.83 1.09
N THR A 261 -5.19 -1.61 1.25
CA THR A 261 -6.04 -0.40 1.16
C THR A 261 -6.59 -0.23 -0.26
N GLU A 262 -7.57 0.65 -0.41
CA GLU A 262 -7.86 1.24 -1.71
C GLU A 262 -6.60 1.87 -2.35
N PHE A 263 -6.54 1.80 -3.68
CA PHE A 263 -5.37 2.20 -4.48
C PHE A 263 -5.46 3.70 -4.79
N THR A 264 -4.49 4.49 -4.33
CA THR A 264 -4.45 5.95 -4.56
C THR A 264 -3.67 6.27 -5.85
N PRO A 265 -4.30 6.79 -6.92
CA PRO A 265 -3.66 6.95 -8.24
C PRO A 265 -2.62 8.07 -8.25
N LEU A 266 -1.36 7.76 -8.55
CA LEU A 266 -0.25 8.71 -8.47
C LEU A 266 0.00 9.44 -9.80
N PRO A 267 0.34 10.75 -9.78
CA PRO A 267 0.84 11.43 -10.96
C PRO A 267 2.17 10.83 -11.41
N LEU A 268 2.32 10.54 -12.70
CA LEU A 268 3.53 9.93 -13.25
C LEU A 268 4.78 10.77 -12.94
N ASP A 269 4.67 12.10 -13.02
CA ASP A 269 5.78 13.03 -12.78
C ASP A 269 6.35 12.90 -11.35
N ILE A 270 5.50 12.65 -10.34
CA ILE A 270 5.93 12.43 -8.94
C ILE A 270 6.68 11.11 -8.80
N VAL A 271 6.29 10.08 -9.56
CA VAL A 271 6.97 8.78 -9.57
C VAL A 271 8.29 8.86 -10.34
N SER A 272 8.34 9.62 -11.44
CA SER A 272 9.59 9.92 -12.14
C SER A 272 10.58 10.66 -11.22
N VAL A 273 10.15 11.71 -10.51
CA VAL A 273 11.00 12.41 -9.53
C VAL A 273 11.53 11.46 -8.45
N ALA A 274 10.68 10.60 -7.86
CA ALA A 274 11.14 9.62 -6.86
C ALA A 274 12.20 8.65 -7.39
N LYS A 275 12.09 8.27 -8.67
CA LYS A 275 13.02 7.38 -9.37
C LYS A 275 14.32 8.08 -9.75
N ASP A 276 14.23 9.30 -10.28
CA ASP A 276 15.38 10.08 -10.77
C ASP A 276 16.21 10.64 -9.59
N ASP A 277 15.57 10.98 -8.46
CA ASP A 277 16.23 11.33 -7.20
C ASP A 277 16.82 10.10 -6.45
N THR A 278 16.62 8.87 -6.93
CA THR A 278 17.20 7.66 -6.31
C THR A 278 18.62 7.41 -6.84
N PRO A 279 19.66 7.42 -5.98
CA PRO A 279 21.05 7.19 -6.39
C PRO A 279 21.25 5.81 -7.03
N GLN A 280 22.11 5.74 -8.04
CA GLN A 280 22.42 4.50 -8.78
C GLN A 280 23.28 3.51 -7.98
N ASP A 281 23.77 3.93 -6.82
CA ASP A 281 24.50 3.16 -5.81
C ASP A 281 23.68 2.89 -4.53
N TYR A 282 22.38 3.25 -4.52
CA TYR A 282 21.52 3.04 -3.36
C TYR A 282 21.32 1.54 -3.04
N GLU A 283 21.66 1.15 -1.81
CA GLU A 283 21.76 -0.25 -1.36
C GLU A 283 20.50 -1.10 -1.62
N HIS A 284 19.32 -0.48 -1.65
CA HIS A 284 18.04 -1.17 -1.74
C HIS A 284 17.31 -1.00 -3.08
N LEU A 285 18.01 -0.54 -4.14
CA LEU A 285 17.48 -0.35 -5.51
C LEU A 285 16.63 -1.51 -6.05
N SER A 286 16.98 -2.75 -5.71
CA SER A 286 16.24 -3.96 -6.11
C SER A 286 14.85 -4.09 -5.50
N THR A 287 14.49 -3.22 -4.55
CA THR A 287 13.20 -3.22 -3.84
C THR A 287 12.45 -1.89 -3.90
N GLY A 288 13.02 -0.85 -4.52
CA GLY A 288 12.35 0.43 -4.71
C GLY A 288 13.25 1.66 -4.65
N PHE A 289 12.66 2.78 -4.26
CA PHE A 289 13.26 4.12 -4.34
C PHE A 289 13.77 4.63 -2.98
N ALA A 290 14.76 5.51 -3.02
CA ALA A 290 15.30 6.18 -1.82
C ALA A 290 14.36 7.29 -1.31
N VAL A 291 13.63 7.95 -2.22
CA VAL A 291 12.70 9.05 -1.89
C VAL A 291 11.26 8.55 -1.82
N THR A 292 10.53 8.96 -0.78
CA THR A 292 9.13 8.54 -0.60
C THR A 292 8.16 9.41 -1.38
N ILE A 293 7.15 8.75 -1.97
CA ILE A 293 6.02 9.44 -2.61
C ILE A 293 5.25 10.26 -1.60
N GLY A 294 5.15 9.79 -0.35
CA GLY A 294 4.52 10.55 0.74
C GLY A 294 5.21 11.90 1.01
N SER A 295 6.54 11.96 0.95
CA SER A 295 7.28 13.24 1.06
C SER A 295 7.13 14.13 -0.18
N LEU A 296 7.14 13.56 -1.38
CA LEU A 296 6.99 14.35 -2.62
C LEU A 296 5.56 14.91 -2.77
N MET A 297 4.53 14.12 -2.48
CA MET A 297 3.13 14.56 -2.48
C MET A 297 2.88 15.62 -1.41
N ALA A 298 3.43 15.45 -0.19
CA ALA A 298 3.36 16.45 0.87
C ALA A 298 3.99 17.79 0.47
N ASN A 299 5.20 17.76 -0.11
CA ASN A 299 5.90 18.96 -0.58
C ASN A 299 5.13 19.65 -1.74
N ASN A 300 4.66 18.88 -2.72
CA ASN A 300 3.93 19.38 -3.88
C ASN A 300 2.56 19.99 -3.51
N LEU A 301 1.88 19.44 -2.50
CA LEU A 301 0.58 19.90 -2.02
C LEU A 301 0.68 20.90 -0.84
N GLN A 302 1.88 21.15 -0.32
CA GLN A 302 2.17 22.05 0.82
C GLN A 302 1.46 21.66 2.14
N VAL A 303 1.39 20.35 2.43
CA VAL A 303 0.67 19.78 3.60
C VAL A 303 1.49 18.71 4.32
N SER A 304 1.01 18.20 5.46
CA SER A 304 1.72 17.14 6.20
C SER A 304 1.78 15.82 5.42
N PRO A 305 2.85 15.01 5.59
CA PRO A 305 2.93 13.63 5.05
C PRO A 305 1.83 12.66 5.51
N ASN A 306 0.96 13.04 6.45
CA ASN A 306 -0.24 12.29 6.83
C ASN A 306 -1.55 12.83 6.22
N GLU A 307 -1.52 14.00 5.59
CA GLU A 307 -2.69 14.72 5.06
C GLU A 307 -2.82 14.64 3.54
N TRP A 308 -1.72 14.36 2.82
CA TRP A 308 -1.70 14.38 1.35
C TRP A 308 -2.77 13.50 0.71
N HIS A 309 -3.06 12.31 1.27
CA HIS A 309 -4.15 11.43 0.83
C HIS A 309 -5.50 12.15 0.82
N TYR A 310 -5.84 12.85 1.91
CA TYR A 310 -7.11 13.56 2.05
C TYR A 310 -7.19 14.77 1.11
N VAL A 311 -6.11 15.53 1.01
CA VAL A 311 -6.03 16.73 0.16
C VAL A 311 -6.11 16.38 -1.32
N TYR A 312 -5.62 15.19 -1.70
CA TYR A 312 -5.55 14.72 -3.08
C TYR A 312 -6.77 13.89 -3.52
N THR A 313 -7.41 13.13 -2.61
CA THR A 313 -8.51 12.20 -2.94
C THR A 313 -9.84 12.47 -2.22
N GLY A 314 -9.83 13.27 -1.15
CA GLY A 314 -10.94 13.42 -0.21
C GLY A 314 -11.06 12.31 0.85
N VAL A 315 -10.23 11.25 0.79
CA VAL A 315 -10.19 10.14 1.76
C VAL A 315 -8.91 10.22 2.59
N SER A 316 -9.00 10.13 3.92
CA SER A 316 -7.81 10.19 4.76
C SER A 316 -7.09 8.83 4.83
N ARG A 317 -5.76 8.87 5.00
CA ARG A 317 -4.93 7.67 5.24
C ARG A 317 -5.43 6.85 6.42
N ARG A 318 -6.00 7.49 7.44
CA ARG A 318 -6.58 6.82 8.62
C ARG A 318 -7.84 6.04 8.25
N ASP A 319 -8.69 6.55 7.36
CA ASP A 319 -9.90 5.85 6.91
C ASP A 319 -9.55 4.64 6.03
N MET A 320 -8.58 4.79 5.12
CA MET A 320 -8.01 3.69 4.33
C MET A 320 -7.50 2.54 5.22
N LEU A 321 -6.67 2.89 6.22
CA LEU A 321 -6.15 1.91 7.19
C LEU A 321 -7.22 1.35 8.13
N LEU A 322 -8.28 2.11 8.43
CA LEU A 322 -9.42 1.64 9.22
C LEU A 322 -10.27 0.65 8.43
N ASN A 323 -10.44 0.84 7.12
CA ASN A 323 -11.14 -0.08 6.24
C ASN A 323 -10.36 -1.39 6.07
N ALA A 324 -9.07 -1.32 5.73
CA ALA A 324 -8.18 -2.49 5.67
C ALA A 324 -8.07 -3.20 7.04
N GLY A 325 -7.98 -2.44 8.13
CA GLY A 325 -8.00 -2.96 9.50
C GLY A 325 -9.30 -3.71 9.82
N LYS A 326 -10.47 -3.19 9.40
CA LYS A 326 -11.77 -3.86 9.57
C LYS A 326 -11.84 -5.18 8.80
N MET A 327 -11.27 -5.23 7.59
CA MET A 327 -11.18 -6.47 6.81
C MET A 327 -10.29 -7.50 7.52
N ILE A 328 -9.10 -7.12 7.98
CA ILE A 328 -8.20 -8.02 8.73
C ILE A 328 -8.82 -8.49 10.05
N ALA A 329 -9.46 -7.60 10.82
CA ALA A 329 -10.15 -7.97 12.06
C ALA A 329 -11.35 -8.92 11.82
N GLY A 330 -12.09 -8.73 10.73
CA GLY A 330 -13.19 -9.62 10.31
C GLY A 330 -12.70 -10.99 9.86
N LEU A 331 -11.65 -11.03 9.01
CA LEU A 331 -10.99 -12.28 8.62
C LEU A 331 -10.45 -13.03 9.83
N TYR A 332 -9.75 -12.33 10.72
CA TYR A 332 -9.17 -12.91 11.94
C TYR A 332 -10.25 -13.48 12.86
N LYS A 333 -11.35 -12.73 13.11
CA LYS A 333 -12.48 -13.24 13.88
C LYS A 333 -13.05 -14.53 13.28
N ASN A 334 -13.16 -14.59 11.96
CA ASN A 334 -13.69 -15.74 11.22
C ASN A 334 -12.70 -16.91 11.10
N THR A 335 -11.46 -16.81 11.62
CA THR A 335 -10.51 -17.94 11.74
C THR A 335 -10.35 -18.45 13.18
N GLN A 336 -11.07 -17.89 14.15
CA GLN A 336 -11.10 -18.38 15.55
C GLN A 336 -12.31 -19.31 15.85
N PHE A 337 -13.15 -19.59 14.86
CA PHE A 337 -14.40 -20.37 14.96
C PHE A 337 -14.53 -21.38 13.81
#